data_AF-A0A8S4G050-F1
#
_entry.id   AF-A0A8S4G050-F1
#
_cell.length_a   1.000
_cell.length_b   1.000
_cell.length_c   1.000
_cell.angle_alpha   90.00
_cell.angle_beta   90.00
_cell.angle_gamma   90.00
#
_symmetry.space_group_name_H-M   'P 1'
#
loop_
_entity.id
_entity.type
_entity.pdbx_description
1 polymer ?
#
loop_
_entity_poly.entity_id
_entity_poly.type
_entity_poly.pdbx_seq_one_letter_code
_entity_poly.pdbx_strand_id
1 'polypeptide(L)'
;MMAACICENLQWDAVNVMFGLISCHIPLQLKAELCLTLAALGGYAATAPRVAAALDAAQLVSSDSRGRGLAADLAEVECRIEEYPLSRAFLTLLISLSKNSPMALAGAALEPCTRHALELALRHQHRSYAKPVEKTQILSLCLELLVLWLSSYTPSSADLTGRAPPPLHVALRLHSGDELLRMILTTLREAVDELPNRGPQQPYIEKCAIHCMQLLERGLAMERALAQAAGAAGRALVVVGLSKLLLDPLPQLLAQAAGAAGRALVVVGLSKLLLGVPKEECPLLAACRALSTPAVRVWAPAVALLTRCCSPAAAARLLPHADTYTR
;
A
#
# COMPACT_ATOMS: atom_id res chain seq x y z
N MET A 1 1.92 -28.40 -2.81
CA MET A 1 1.46 -29.67 -3.43
C MET A 1 -0.04 -29.90 -3.15
N MET A 2 -0.50 -29.90 -1.90
CA MET A 2 -1.95 -30.10 -1.59
C MET A 2 -2.88 -29.01 -2.16
N ALA A 3 -2.49 -27.72 -2.09
CA ALA A 3 -3.28 -26.62 -2.64
C ALA A 3 -3.48 -26.72 -4.17
N ALA A 4 -2.47 -27.20 -4.90
CA ALA A 4 -2.58 -27.44 -6.34
C ALA A 4 -3.57 -28.55 -6.65
N CYS A 5 -3.56 -29.65 -5.90
CA CYS A 5 -4.53 -30.75 -6.07
C CYS A 5 -5.98 -30.29 -5.86
N ILE A 6 -6.23 -29.43 -4.88
CA ILE A 6 -7.56 -28.86 -4.62
C ILE A 6 -7.97 -27.90 -5.75
N CYS A 7 -7.05 -27.04 -6.18
CA CYS A 7 -7.32 -26.06 -7.21
C CYS A 7 -7.38 -26.68 -8.61
N GLU A 8 -6.73 -27.78 -8.93
CA GLU A 8 -6.67 -28.35 -10.27
C GLU A 8 -7.79 -29.37 -10.54
N ASN A 9 -8.35 -29.99 -9.50
CA ASN A 9 -9.36 -31.02 -9.65
C ASN A 9 -10.69 -30.45 -10.16
N LEU A 10 -10.95 -30.64 -11.46
CA LEU A 10 -12.16 -30.20 -12.15
C LEU A 10 -13.44 -30.92 -11.69
N GLN A 11 -13.33 -32.08 -11.00
CA GLN A 11 -14.51 -32.79 -10.51
C GLN A 11 -15.18 -32.06 -9.35
N TRP A 12 -14.41 -31.37 -8.52
CA TRP A 12 -14.93 -30.64 -7.35
C TRP A 12 -15.08 -29.15 -7.62
N ASP A 13 -14.31 -28.63 -8.58
CA ASP A 13 -14.26 -27.21 -8.98
C ASP A 13 -14.36 -26.24 -7.79
N ALA A 14 -13.59 -26.55 -6.75
CA ALA A 14 -13.77 -25.99 -5.41
C ALA A 14 -13.71 -24.45 -5.40
N VAL A 15 -12.86 -23.87 -6.26
CA VAL A 15 -12.68 -22.41 -6.39
C VAL A 15 -13.99 -21.73 -6.83
N ASN A 16 -14.64 -22.25 -7.88
CA ASN A 16 -15.89 -21.67 -8.37
C ASN A 16 -17.05 -21.91 -7.41
N VAL A 17 -17.10 -23.06 -6.73
CA VAL A 17 -18.09 -23.33 -5.68
C VAL A 17 -17.94 -22.34 -4.53
N MET A 18 -16.72 -22.07 -4.07
CA MET A 18 -16.47 -21.09 -3.00
C MET A 18 -16.89 -19.68 -3.41
N PHE A 19 -16.58 -19.25 -4.64
CA PHE A 19 -17.06 -17.95 -5.15
C PHE A 19 -18.59 -17.90 -5.29
N GLY A 20 -19.22 -18.99 -5.73
CA GLY A 20 -20.68 -19.10 -5.78
C GLY A 20 -21.34 -18.97 -4.41
N LEU A 21 -20.77 -19.64 -3.39
CA LEU A 21 -21.26 -19.54 -2.00
C LEU A 21 -21.12 -18.13 -1.43
N ILE A 22 -20.03 -17.42 -1.74
CA ILE A 22 -19.82 -16.03 -1.33
C ILE A 22 -20.91 -15.11 -1.90
N SER A 23 -21.35 -15.37 -3.13
CA SER A 23 -22.46 -14.64 -3.78
C SER A 23 -23.84 -14.96 -3.20
N CYS A 24 -24.00 -16.06 -2.47
CA CYS A 24 -25.25 -16.44 -1.81
C CYS A 24 -25.46 -15.72 -0.47
N HIS A 25 -26.69 -15.77 0.05
CA HIS A 25 -27.02 -15.23 1.38
C HIS A 25 -26.60 -16.22 2.49
N ILE A 26 -25.32 -16.23 2.84
CA ILE A 26 -24.75 -17.01 3.95
C ILE A 26 -24.22 -16.09 5.07
N PRO A 27 -23.99 -16.58 6.30
CA PRO A 27 -23.47 -15.78 7.39
C PRO A 27 -22.15 -15.07 7.05
N LEU A 28 -22.00 -13.81 7.49
CA LEU A 28 -20.83 -12.96 7.19
C LEU A 28 -19.50 -13.63 7.56
N GLN A 29 -19.45 -14.28 8.72
CA GLN A 29 -18.25 -15.00 9.18
C GLN A 29 -17.85 -16.13 8.23
N LEU A 30 -18.83 -16.85 7.68
CA LEU A 30 -18.55 -17.91 6.72
C LEU A 30 -18.03 -17.32 5.40
N LYS A 31 -18.57 -16.19 4.94
CA LYS A 31 -18.02 -15.48 3.77
C LYS A 31 -16.57 -15.06 4.00
N ALA A 32 -16.25 -14.54 5.18
CA ALA A 32 -14.90 -14.12 5.52
C ALA A 32 -13.92 -15.30 5.50
N GLU A 33 -14.29 -16.42 6.13
CA GLU A 33 -13.45 -17.63 6.11
C GLU A 33 -13.27 -18.18 4.69
N LEU A 34 -14.31 -18.16 3.85
CA LEU A 34 -14.18 -18.54 2.43
C LEU A 34 -13.23 -17.61 1.66
N CYS A 35 -13.25 -16.30 1.94
CA CYS A 35 -12.27 -15.37 1.36
C CYS A 35 -10.84 -15.67 1.84
N LEU A 36 -10.65 -16.06 3.10
CA LEU A 36 -9.33 -16.43 3.64
C LEU A 36 -8.80 -17.74 3.06
N THR A 37 -9.67 -18.75 2.88
CA THR A 37 -9.27 -20.00 2.22
C THR A 37 -8.87 -19.75 0.77
N LEU A 38 -9.65 -18.95 0.04
CA LEU A 38 -9.29 -18.51 -1.31
C LEU A 38 -7.99 -17.69 -1.32
N ALA A 39 -7.73 -16.88 -0.30
CA ALA A 39 -6.48 -16.13 -0.18
C ALA A 39 -5.28 -17.05 0.03
N ALA A 40 -5.43 -18.11 0.84
CA ALA A 40 -4.41 -19.12 1.05
C ALA A 40 -4.16 -19.93 -0.23
N LEU A 41 -5.21 -20.28 -0.98
CA LEU A 41 -5.10 -20.96 -2.26
C LEU A 41 -4.48 -20.06 -3.34
N GLY A 42 -4.82 -18.77 -3.38
CA GLY A 42 -4.22 -17.77 -4.27
C GLY A 42 -2.83 -17.31 -3.85
N GLY A 43 -2.34 -17.76 -2.69
CA GLY A 43 -1.02 -17.44 -2.14
C GLY A 43 0.15 -18.13 -2.86
N TYR A 44 -0.12 -19.07 -3.77
CA TYR A 44 0.91 -19.76 -4.55
C TYR A 44 0.85 -19.34 -6.02
N ALA A 45 2.01 -19.11 -6.64
CA ALA A 45 2.10 -18.68 -8.04
C ALA A 45 1.43 -19.65 -9.03
N ALA A 46 1.42 -20.96 -8.74
CA ALA A 46 0.79 -21.96 -9.60
C ALA A 46 -0.76 -21.86 -9.62
N THR A 47 -1.38 -21.50 -8.50
CA THR A 47 -2.84 -21.51 -8.31
C THR A 47 -3.47 -20.13 -8.38
N ALA A 48 -2.69 -19.07 -8.14
CA ALA A 48 -3.12 -17.68 -8.24
C ALA A 48 -3.86 -17.31 -9.54
N PRO A 49 -3.42 -17.70 -10.77
CA PRO A 49 -4.12 -17.32 -11.99
C PRO A 49 -5.54 -17.93 -12.08
N ARG A 50 -5.74 -19.15 -11.56
CA ARG A 50 -7.07 -19.78 -11.53
C ARG A 50 -8.01 -19.07 -10.56
N VAL A 51 -7.51 -18.70 -9.38
CA VAL A 51 -8.30 -17.97 -8.39
C VAL A 51 -8.62 -16.55 -8.90
N ALA A 52 -7.68 -15.89 -9.56
CA ALA A 52 -7.91 -14.58 -10.18
C ALA A 52 -8.96 -14.65 -11.30
N ALA A 53 -8.89 -15.63 -12.20
CA ALA A 53 -9.88 -15.81 -13.26
C ALA A 53 -11.28 -16.12 -12.71
N ALA A 54 -11.36 -16.92 -11.63
CA ALA A 54 -12.63 -17.21 -10.97
C ALA A 54 -13.21 -15.98 -10.25
N LEU A 55 -12.35 -15.13 -9.65
CA LEU A 55 -12.76 -13.85 -9.08
C LEU A 55 -13.32 -12.91 -10.15
N ASP A 56 -12.65 -12.82 -11.30
CA ASP A 56 -13.12 -12.03 -12.46
C ASP A 56 -14.48 -12.52 -12.97
N ALA A 57 -14.68 -13.83 -13.04
CA ALA A 57 -15.94 -14.44 -13.46
C ALA A 57 -17.07 -14.21 -12.44
N ALA A 58 -16.76 -14.22 -11.14
CA ALA A 58 -17.74 -14.05 -10.07
C ALA A 58 -18.27 -12.60 -9.94
N GLN A 59 -17.50 -11.60 -10.42
CA GLN A 59 -17.87 -10.18 -10.36
C GLN A 59 -18.40 -9.71 -8.99
N LEU A 60 -17.75 -10.18 -7.91
CA LEU A 60 -18.21 -9.98 -6.52
C LEU A 60 -18.39 -8.50 -6.15
N VAL A 61 -17.53 -7.65 -6.70
CA VAL A 61 -17.63 -6.19 -6.64
C VAL A 61 -17.87 -5.75 -8.08
N SER A 62 -19.11 -5.38 -8.41
CA SER A 62 -19.46 -4.87 -9.73
C SER A 62 -19.68 -3.36 -9.68
N SER A 63 -19.32 -2.67 -10.75
CA SER A 63 -19.61 -1.24 -10.92
C SER A 63 -21.07 -0.99 -11.31
N ASP A 64 -21.78 -2.02 -11.78
CA ASP A 64 -23.16 -1.92 -12.23
C ASP A 64 -24.11 -2.25 -11.07
N SER A 65 -25.04 -1.33 -10.82
CA SER A 65 -26.03 -1.32 -9.73
C SER A 65 -27.00 -2.51 -9.67
N ARG A 66 -26.78 -3.54 -10.50
CA ARG A 66 -27.60 -4.76 -10.56
C ARG A 66 -27.08 -5.89 -9.68
N GLY A 67 -25.83 -5.82 -9.21
CA GLY A 67 -25.24 -6.83 -8.33
C GLY A 67 -25.58 -6.61 -6.86
N ARG A 68 -26.69 -7.18 -6.37
CA ARG A 68 -26.81 -7.52 -4.93
C ARG A 68 -25.79 -8.63 -4.62
N GLY A 69 -24.54 -8.26 -4.46
CA GLY A 69 -23.44 -9.18 -4.14
C GLY A 69 -22.68 -8.74 -2.91
N LEU A 70 -21.39 -9.06 -2.88
CA LEU A 70 -20.48 -8.80 -1.76
C LEU A 70 -20.39 -7.32 -1.39
N ALA A 71 -20.48 -6.42 -2.38
CA ALA A 71 -20.39 -4.98 -2.18
C ALA A 71 -21.49 -4.44 -1.22
N ALA A 72 -22.70 -5.00 -1.26
CA ALA A 72 -23.78 -4.61 -0.35
C ALA A 72 -23.51 -5.10 1.07
N ASP A 73 -23.01 -6.33 1.23
CA ASP A 73 -22.64 -6.88 2.54
C ASP A 73 -21.50 -6.09 3.19
N LEU A 74 -20.48 -5.72 2.40
CA LEU A 74 -19.32 -4.93 2.81
C LEU A 74 -19.68 -3.48 3.21
N ALA A 75 -20.71 -2.90 2.59
CA ALA A 75 -21.08 -1.51 2.79
C ALA A 75 -22.20 -1.32 3.81
N GLU A 76 -23.19 -2.22 3.86
CA GLU A 76 -24.39 -2.07 4.69
C GLU A 76 -24.39 -2.99 5.91
N VAL A 77 -24.08 -4.28 5.72
CA VAL A 77 -24.18 -5.28 6.80
C VAL A 77 -23.05 -5.08 7.81
N GLU A 78 -21.80 -4.99 7.35
CA GLU A 78 -20.65 -4.77 8.24
C GLU A 78 -20.75 -3.44 8.99
N CYS A 79 -21.20 -2.37 8.34
CA CYS A 79 -21.37 -1.07 8.99
C CYS A 79 -22.42 -1.06 10.10
N ARG A 80 -23.47 -1.89 10.02
CA ARG A 80 -24.47 -2.00 11.09
C ARG A 80 -23.96 -2.75 12.30
N ILE A 81 -23.03 -3.68 12.10
CA ILE A 81 -22.47 -4.53 13.16
C ILE A 81 -21.22 -3.87 13.78
N GLU A 82 -20.62 -2.88 13.09
CA GLU A 82 -19.37 -2.20 13.47
C GLU A 82 -18.16 -3.13 13.60
N GLU A 83 -18.25 -4.33 13.01
CA GLU A 83 -17.17 -5.30 12.85
C GLU A 83 -16.97 -5.60 11.35
N TYR A 84 -15.70 -5.69 10.93
CA TYR A 84 -15.32 -5.76 9.50
C TYR A 84 -14.50 -7.01 9.11
N PRO A 85 -14.93 -8.23 9.47
CA PRO A 85 -14.18 -9.44 9.17
C PRO A 85 -14.12 -9.77 7.67
N LEU A 86 -15.19 -9.47 6.91
CA LEU A 86 -15.27 -9.76 5.49
C LEU A 86 -14.43 -8.78 4.68
N SER A 87 -14.48 -7.48 5.01
CA SER A 87 -13.60 -6.47 4.41
C SER A 87 -12.12 -6.87 4.55
N ARG A 88 -11.71 -7.31 5.74
CA ARG A 88 -10.34 -7.77 5.99
C ARG A 88 -9.98 -9.01 5.19
N ALA A 89 -10.85 -10.01 5.17
CA ALA A 89 -10.60 -11.24 4.43
C ALA A 89 -10.52 -10.99 2.91
N PHE A 90 -11.39 -10.14 2.39
CA PHE A 90 -11.41 -9.76 0.99
C PHE A 90 -10.17 -8.97 0.57
N LEU A 91 -9.74 -7.98 1.37
CA LEU A 91 -8.46 -7.29 1.12
C LEU A 91 -7.27 -8.26 1.17
N THR A 92 -7.29 -9.21 2.10
CA THR A 92 -6.23 -10.24 2.20
C THR A 92 -6.17 -11.11 0.93
N LEU A 93 -7.32 -11.51 0.39
CA LEU A 93 -7.42 -12.21 -0.89
C LEU A 93 -6.80 -11.38 -2.02
N LEU A 94 -7.18 -10.10 -2.13
CA LEU A 94 -6.66 -9.20 -3.16
C LEU A 94 -5.14 -9.01 -3.07
N ILE A 95 -4.59 -8.90 -1.86
CA ILE A 95 -3.14 -8.80 -1.63
C ILE A 95 -2.43 -10.08 -2.07
N SER A 96 -2.93 -11.25 -1.66
CA SER A 96 -2.34 -12.55 -2.04
C SER A 96 -2.33 -12.73 -3.56
N LEU A 97 -3.40 -12.35 -4.25
CA LEU A 97 -3.48 -12.42 -5.70
C LEU A 97 -2.57 -11.40 -6.37
N SER A 98 -2.53 -10.16 -5.88
CA SER A 98 -1.69 -9.10 -6.46
C SER A 98 -0.20 -9.40 -6.33
N LYS A 99 0.23 -10.08 -5.25
CA LYS A 99 1.62 -10.52 -5.04
C LYS A 99 2.04 -11.64 -6.00
N ASN A 100 1.16 -12.62 -6.22
CA ASN A 100 1.50 -13.84 -6.96
C ASN A 100 1.05 -13.83 -8.42
N SER A 101 0.18 -12.89 -8.80
CA SER A 101 -0.37 -12.76 -10.14
C SER A 101 -0.72 -11.30 -10.49
N PRO A 102 0.29 -10.42 -10.57
CA PRO A 102 0.07 -8.99 -10.86
C PRO A 102 -0.59 -8.75 -12.22
N MET A 103 -0.44 -9.66 -13.18
CA MET A 103 -1.08 -9.59 -14.50
C MET A 103 -2.42 -10.33 -14.59
N ALA A 104 -2.70 -11.32 -13.73
CA ALA A 104 -3.98 -12.04 -13.82
C ALA A 104 -5.14 -11.26 -13.21
N LEU A 105 -4.85 -10.39 -12.25
CA LEU A 105 -5.84 -9.43 -11.77
C LEU A 105 -6.07 -8.28 -12.76
N ALA A 106 -5.46 -8.24 -13.95
CA ALA A 106 -5.63 -7.15 -14.93
C ALA A 106 -6.95 -7.21 -15.71
N GLY A 107 -7.84 -8.15 -15.35
CA GLY A 107 -9.17 -8.32 -15.94
C GLY A 107 -10.19 -7.26 -15.52
N ALA A 108 -11.45 -7.52 -15.86
CA ALA A 108 -12.55 -6.60 -15.61
C ALA A 108 -12.84 -6.35 -14.13
N ALA A 109 -12.45 -7.25 -13.21
CA ALA A 109 -12.69 -7.06 -11.78
C ALA A 109 -11.65 -6.18 -11.08
N LEU A 110 -10.53 -5.82 -11.73
CA LEU A 110 -9.52 -4.95 -11.13
C LEU A 110 -10.07 -3.57 -10.79
N GLU A 111 -10.78 -2.95 -11.73
CA GLU A 111 -11.33 -1.61 -11.59
C GLU A 111 -12.34 -1.50 -10.43
N PRO A 112 -13.35 -2.40 -10.29
CA PRO A 112 -14.24 -2.31 -9.15
C PRO A 112 -13.55 -2.69 -7.82
N CYS A 113 -12.60 -3.64 -7.81
CA CYS A 113 -11.86 -3.99 -6.58
C CYS A 113 -10.96 -2.85 -6.10
N THR A 114 -10.27 -2.18 -7.02
CA THR A 114 -9.42 -1.01 -6.71
C THR A 114 -10.24 0.17 -6.24
N ARG A 115 -11.37 0.45 -6.89
CA ARG A 115 -12.32 1.47 -6.44
C ARG A 115 -12.83 1.16 -5.04
N HIS A 116 -13.20 -0.09 -4.77
CA HIS A 116 -13.66 -0.50 -3.45
C HIS A 116 -12.57 -0.31 -2.38
N ALA A 117 -11.33 -0.73 -2.66
CA ALA A 117 -10.21 -0.54 -1.74
C ALA A 117 -9.93 0.95 -1.47
N LEU A 118 -10.02 1.81 -2.49
CA LEU A 118 -9.91 3.27 -2.35
C LEU A 118 -11.05 3.84 -1.51
N GLU A 119 -12.31 3.46 -1.78
CA GLU A 119 -13.45 3.93 -1.00
C GLU A 119 -13.37 3.50 0.47
N LEU A 120 -12.92 2.27 0.73
CA LEU A 120 -12.74 1.76 2.08
C LEU A 120 -11.62 2.53 2.80
N ALA A 121 -10.50 2.81 2.12
CA ALA A 121 -9.41 3.62 2.65
C ALA A 121 -9.84 5.07 2.92
N LEU A 122 -10.62 5.70 2.04
CA LEU A 122 -11.06 7.09 2.23
C LEU A 122 -12.10 7.19 3.36
N ARG A 123 -13.04 6.25 3.44
CA ARG A 123 -14.10 6.26 4.46
C ARG A 123 -13.64 5.77 5.83
N HIS A 124 -12.41 5.29 5.99
CA HIS A 124 -11.92 4.73 7.26
C HIS A 124 -11.98 5.72 8.44
N GLN A 125 -11.93 7.04 8.20
CA GLN A 125 -12.04 8.05 9.26
C GLN A 125 -13.49 8.28 9.71
N HIS A 126 -14.46 7.98 8.85
CA HIS A 126 -15.88 8.25 9.07
C HIS A 126 -16.68 7.02 9.47
N ARG A 127 -16.09 5.81 9.42
CA ARG A 127 -16.72 4.57 9.88
C ARG A 127 -16.54 4.38 11.38
N SER A 128 -17.59 3.90 12.04
CA SER A 128 -17.51 3.44 13.44
C SER A 128 -16.91 2.03 13.48
N TYR A 129 -16.06 1.80 14.47
CA TYR A 129 -15.40 0.51 14.68
C TYR A 129 -15.59 0.09 16.13
N ALA A 130 -16.14 -1.09 16.37
CA ALA A 130 -16.25 -1.66 17.71
C ALA A 130 -14.86 -1.83 18.35
N LYS A 131 -13.85 -2.19 17.53
CA LYS A 131 -12.46 -2.36 17.96
C LYS A 131 -11.56 -1.36 17.21
N PRO A 132 -10.88 -0.42 17.89
CA PRO A 132 -10.05 0.56 17.19
C PRO A 132 -8.82 -0.08 16.52
N VAL A 133 -8.42 -1.29 16.96
CA VAL A 133 -7.34 -2.07 16.31
C VAL A 133 -7.74 -2.51 14.90
N GLU A 134 -9.02 -2.80 14.68
CA GLU A 134 -9.51 -3.22 13.38
C GLU A 134 -9.46 -2.08 12.36
N LYS A 135 -9.70 -0.84 12.80
CA LYS A 135 -9.55 0.36 11.97
C LYS A 135 -8.14 0.44 11.37
N THR A 136 -7.11 0.34 12.20
CA THR A 136 -5.71 0.39 11.77
C THR A 136 -5.30 -0.82 10.94
N GLN A 137 -5.86 -2.00 11.23
CA GLN A 137 -5.66 -3.20 10.42
C GLN A 137 -6.18 -3.02 8.98
N ILE A 138 -7.43 -2.59 8.81
CA ILE A 138 -8.03 -2.41 7.47
C ILE A 138 -7.24 -1.37 6.69
N LEU A 139 -6.91 -0.23 7.31
CA LEU A 139 -6.13 0.81 6.66
C LEU A 139 -4.77 0.27 6.20
N SER A 140 -4.08 -0.53 7.02
CA SER A 140 -2.79 -1.12 6.66
C SER A 140 -2.90 -2.02 5.42
N LEU A 141 -3.94 -2.84 5.33
CA LEU A 141 -4.19 -3.73 4.19
C LEU A 141 -4.55 -2.94 2.92
N CYS A 142 -5.40 -1.90 3.04
CA CYS A 142 -5.71 -1.01 1.92
C CYS A 142 -4.44 -0.34 1.38
N LEU A 143 -3.61 0.24 2.25
CA LEU A 143 -2.37 0.90 1.84
C LEU A 143 -1.37 -0.08 1.21
N GLU A 144 -1.21 -1.28 1.77
CA GLU A 144 -0.38 -2.34 1.20
C GLU A 144 -0.82 -2.68 -0.24
N LEU A 145 -2.12 -2.83 -0.45
CA LEU A 145 -2.68 -3.16 -1.76
C LEU A 145 -2.45 -2.04 -2.79
N LEU A 146 -2.64 -0.78 -2.39
CA LEU A 146 -2.35 0.38 -3.24
C LEU A 146 -0.86 0.46 -3.62
N VAL A 147 0.04 0.17 -2.67
CA VAL A 147 1.50 0.12 -2.95
C VAL A 147 1.82 -0.96 -3.96
N LEU A 148 1.24 -2.16 -3.81
CA LEU A 148 1.47 -3.28 -4.72
C LEU A 148 1.04 -2.93 -6.15
N TRP A 149 -0.15 -2.37 -6.32
CA TRP A 149 -0.65 -1.96 -7.64
C TRP A 149 0.22 -0.86 -8.27
N LEU A 150 0.57 0.19 -7.53
CA LEU A 150 1.44 1.25 -8.05
C LEU A 150 2.86 0.77 -8.36
N SER A 151 3.38 -0.20 -7.59
CA SER A 151 4.72 -0.77 -7.83
C SER A 151 4.73 -1.64 -9.09
N SER A 152 3.62 -2.32 -9.40
CA SER A 152 3.47 -3.15 -10.60
C SER A 152 3.22 -2.36 -11.88
N TYR A 153 2.86 -1.07 -11.78
CA TYR A 153 2.45 -0.25 -12.90
C TYR A 153 3.54 0.70 -13.40
N THR A 154 3.65 0.83 -14.73
CA THR A 154 4.51 1.82 -15.40
C THR A 154 3.64 2.62 -16.37
N PRO A 155 3.62 3.97 -16.27
CA PRO A 155 2.73 4.78 -17.08
C PRO A 155 3.13 4.75 -18.56
N SER A 156 2.15 4.50 -19.42
CA SER A 156 2.27 4.53 -20.88
C SER A 156 1.32 5.57 -21.49
N SER A 157 1.69 6.16 -22.63
CA SER A 157 0.83 7.13 -23.34
C SER A 157 -0.45 6.48 -23.89
N ALA A 158 -0.42 5.18 -24.20
CA ALA A 158 -1.60 4.44 -24.67
C ALA A 158 -2.69 4.28 -23.59
N ASP A 159 -2.27 4.15 -22.33
CA ASP A 159 -3.19 4.01 -21.19
C ASP A 159 -4.00 5.28 -20.94
N LEU A 160 -3.42 6.43 -21.32
CA LEU A 160 -4.03 7.74 -21.16
C LEU A 160 -4.99 8.09 -22.30
N THR A 161 -4.92 7.42 -23.45
CA THR A 161 -5.87 7.62 -24.55
C THR A 161 -6.99 6.58 -24.55
N GLY A 162 -6.73 5.40 -23.97
CA GLY A 162 -7.70 4.31 -23.83
C GLY A 162 -8.44 4.28 -22.49
N ARG A 163 -8.89 3.07 -22.11
CA ARG A 163 -9.46 2.80 -20.78
C ARG A 163 -8.31 2.81 -19.76
N ALA A 164 -8.30 3.82 -18.90
CA ALA A 164 -7.28 3.97 -17.89
C ALA A 164 -7.23 2.70 -17.00
N PRO A 165 -6.06 2.07 -16.87
CA PRO A 165 -5.91 0.92 -16.00
C PRO A 165 -6.07 1.37 -14.54
N PRO A 166 -6.58 0.52 -13.65
CA PRO A 166 -6.92 0.95 -12.30
C PRO A 166 -5.73 1.47 -11.46
N PRO A 167 -4.49 0.93 -11.59
CA PRO A 167 -3.32 1.54 -10.96
C PRO A 167 -3.04 2.97 -11.42
N LEU A 168 -3.38 3.33 -12.67
CA LEU A 168 -3.28 4.70 -13.17
C LEU A 168 -4.26 5.62 -12.45
N HIS A 169 -5.48 5.16 -12.13
CA HIS A 169 -6.42 5.94 -11.32
C HIS A 169 -5.85 6.28 -9.94
N VAL A 170 -5.19 5.32 -9.27
CA VAL A 170 -4.51 5.57 -7.99
C VAL A 170 -3.42 6.64 -8.15
N ALA A 171 -2.58 6.51 -9.19
CA ALA A 171 -1.51 7.46 -9.45
C ALA A 171 -2.03 8.87 -9.73
N LEU A 172 -3.07 8.99 -10.58
CA LEU A 172 -3.69 10.27 -10.90
C LEU A 172 -4.29 10.93 -9.64
N ARG A 173 -5.03 10.18 -8.81
CA ARG A 173 -5.61 10.71 -7.55
C ARG A 173 -4.54 11.19 -6.57
N LEU A 174 -3.36 10.58 -6.58
CA LEU A 174 -2.22 11.05 -5.77
C LEU A 174 -1.69 12.40 -6.29
N HIS A 175 -1.56 12.56 -7.61
CA HIS A 175 -1.09 13.79 -8.25
C HIS A 175 -2.13 14.92 -8.39
N SER A 176 -3.41 14.64 -8.16
CA SER A 176 -4.47 15.66 -8.22
C SER A 176 -4.65 16.44 -6.91
N GLY A 177 -3.96 16.07 -5.82
CA GLY A 177 -4.15 16.71 -4.51
C GLY A 177 -5.49 16.37 -3.84
N ASP A 178 -6.10 15.27 -4.28
CA ASP A 178 -7.41 14.81 -3.84
C ASP A 178 -7.39 14.26 -2.40
N GLU A 179 -8.56 13.83 -1.93
CA GLU A 179 -8.78 13.21 -0.61
C GLU A 179 -7.79 12.09 -0.28
N LEU A 180 -7.26 11.38 -1.28
CA LEU A 180 -6.26 10.33 -1.10
C LEU A 180 -4.96 10.87 -0.51
N LEU A 181 -4.43 11.96 -1.05
CA LEU A 181 -3.20 12.57 -0.55
C LEU A 181 -3.40 13.11 0.87
N ARG A 182 -4.55 13.74 1.13
CA ARG A 182 -4.90 14.23 2.47
C ARG A 182 -5.02 13.09 3.47
N MET A 183 -5.63 11.98 3.08
CA MET A 183 -5.73 10.76 3.89
C MET A 183 -4.34 10.20 4.23
N ILE A 184 -3.42 10.14 3.25
CA ILE A 184 -2.04 9.65 3.48
C ILE A 184 -1.30 10.58 4.45
N LEU A 185 -1.39 11.90 4.28
CA LEU A 185 -0.70 12.87 5.13
C LEU A 185 -1.27 12.91 6.55
N THR A 186 -2.59 12.78 6.70
CA THR A 186 -3.24 12.69 8.02
C THR A 186 -2.87 11.39 8.73
N THR A 187 -2.86 10.26 8.02
CA THR A 187 -2.41 8.97 8.56
C THR A 187 -0.95 9.04 9.02
N LEU A 188 -0.08 9.69 8.26
CA LEU A 188 1.32 9.90 8.68
C LEU A 188 1.44 10.80 9.91
N ARG A 189 0.61 11.85 10.02
CA ARG A 189 0.55 12.72 11.20
C ARG A 189 0.14 11.92 12.44
N GLU A 190 -0.96 11.19 12.34
CA GLU A 190 -1.47 10.34 13.43
C GLU A 190 -0.44 9.27 13.82
N ALA A 191 0.22 8.64 12.85
CA ALA A 191 1.27 7.66 13.12
C ALA A 191 2.45 8.26 13.88
N VAL A 192 2.83 9.52 13.61
CA VAL A 192 3.90 10.23 14.33
C VAL A 192 3.53 10.45 15.80
N ASP A 193 2.27 10.72 16.08
CA ASP A 193 1.75 10.93 17.44
C ASP A 193 1.57 9.63 18.22
N GLU A 194 1.16 8.56 17.55
CA GLU A 194 0.87 7.27 18.20
C GLU A 194 2.06 6.29 18.24
N LEU A 195 3.10 6.43 17.39
CA LEU A 195 4.30 5.58 17.44
C LEU A 195 4.98 5.44 18.82
N PRO A 196 5.11 6.51 19.64
CA PRO A 196 5.70 6.37 20.98
C PRO A 196 4.81 5.56 21.94
N ASN A 197 3.51 5.44 21.66
CA ASN A 197 2.57 4.70 22.49
C ASN A 197 2.65 3.21 22.19
N ARG A 198 3.19 2.43 23.13
CA ARG A 198 3.22 0.96 23.03
C ARG A 198 1.84 0.39 23.29
N GLY A 199 1.11 0.08 22.23
CA GLY A 199 -0.22 -0.52 22.30
C GLY A 199 -0.39 -1.69 21.31
N PRO A 200 -1.52 -2.42 21.37
CA PRO A 200 -1.80 -3.54 20.46
C PRO A 200 -1.90 -3.14 18.98
N GLN A 201 -2.06 -1.85 18.69
CA GLN A 201 -2.16 -1.29 17.34
C GLN A 201 -0.82 -0.94 16.72
N GLN A 202 0.24 -0.85 17.53
CA GLN A 202 1.57 -0.41 17.11
C GLN A 202 2.08 -1.09 15.82
N PRO A 203 2.02 -2.44 15.66
CA PRO A 203 2.54 -3.07 14.44
C PRO A 203 1.77 -2.67 13.18
N TYR A 204 0.48 -2.31 13.30
CA TYR A 204 -0.34 -1.87 12.17
C TYR A 204 -0.10 -0.40 11.85
N ILE A 205 0.11 0.45 12.87
CA ILE A 205 0.47 1.86 12.70
C ILE A 205 1.83 1.99 12.00
N GLU A 206 2.82 1.20 12.43
CA GLU A 206 4.13 1.16 11.78
C GLU A 206 4.02 0.74 10.31
N LYS A 207 3.23 -0.29 10.00
CA LYS A 207 2.95 -0.71 8.62
C LYS A 207 2.26 0.37 7.80
N CYS A 208 1.23 1.02 8.35
CA CYS A 208 0.55 2.15 7.69
C CYS A 208 1.55 3.25 7.35
N ALA A 209 2.40 3.65 8.30
CA ALA A 209 3.42 4.66 8.08
C ALA A 209 4.38 4.25 6.95
N ILE A 210 4.89 3.02 6.97
CA ILE A 210 5.77 2.51 5.91
C ILE A 210 5.08 2.54 4.54
N HIS A 211 3.85 2.05 4.43
CA HIS A 211 3.12 2.01 3.16
C HIS A 211 2.76 3.41 2.66
N CYS A 212 2.36 4.34 3.53
CA CYS A 212 2.19 5.75 3.18
C CYS A 212 3.46 6.35 2.57
N MET A 213 4.63 6.07 3.16
CA MET A 213 5.91 6.56 2.65
C MET A 213 6.27 5.92 1.30
N GLN A 214 6.01 4.62 1.13
CA GLN A 214 6.20 3.93 -0.14
C GLN A 214 5.30 4.48 -1.25
N LEU A 215 4.04 4.82 -0.94
CA LEU A 215 3.13 5.46 -1.89
C LEU A 215 3.66 6.82 -2.34
N LEU A 216 4.15 7.64 -1.40
CA LEU A 216 4.72 8.95 -1.71
C LEU A 216 6.00 8.84 -2.54
N GLU A 217 6.91 7.94 -2.16
CA GLU A 217 8.16 7.68 -2.90
C GLU A 217 7.85 7.21 -4.33
N ARG A 218 6.90 6.28 -4.49
CA ARG A 218 6.50 5.78 -5.80
C ARG A 218 5.78 6.84 -6.64
N GLY A 219 4.90 7.63 -6.04
CA GLY A 219 4.24 8.74 -6.71
C GLY A 219 5.24 9.78 -7.24
N LEU A 220 6.20 10.20 -6.40
CA LEU A 220 7.25 11.13 -6.81
C LEU A 220 8.14 10.57 -7.92
N ALA A 221 8.48 9.27 -7.87
CA ALA A 221 9.24 8.62 -8.94
C ALA A 221 8.46 8.57 -10.27
N MET A 222 7.12 8.45 -10.22
CA MET A 222 6.26 8.38 -11.39
C MET A 222 5.91 9.75 -11.99
N GLU A 223 6.10 10.85 -11.25
CA GLU A 223 5.72 12.21 -11.65
C GLU A 223 6.21 12.59 -13.06
N ARG A 224 7.50 12.38 -13.34
CA ARG A 224 8.11 12.72 -14.64
C ARG A 224 7.55 11.86 -15.78
N ALA A 225 7.38 10.57 -15.54
CA ALA A 225 6.89 9.63 -16.54
C ALA A 225 5.40 9.89 -16.85
N LEU A 226 4.60 10.24 -15.85
CA LEU A 226 3.20 10.64 -16.02
C LEU A 226 3.09 11.97 -16.79
N ALA A 227 3.92 12.97 -16.47
CA ALA A 227 3.93 14.25 -17.19
C ALA A 227 4.31 14.07 -18.67
N GLN A 228 5.32 13.23 -18.96
CA GLN A 228 5.71 12.90 -20.33
C GLN A 228 4.61 12.14 -21.08
N ALA A 229 3.99 11.16 -20.44
CA ALA A 229 2.90 10.39 -21.03
C ALA A 229 1.65 11.24 -21.29
N ALA A 230 1.32 12.16 -20.37
CA ALA A 230 0.20 13.10 -20.52
C ALA A 230 0.45 14.11 -21.66
N GLY A 231 1.67 14.63 -21.77
CA GLY A 231 2.07 15.49 -22.88
C GLY A 231 1.97 14.78 -24.23
N ALA A 232 2.43 13.54 -24.32
CA ALA A 232 2.35 12.73 -25.54
C ALA A 232 0.91 12.33 -25.92
N ALA A 233 0.04 12.10 -24.94
CA ALA A 233 -1.36 11.74 -25.15
C ALA A 233 -2.25 12.94 -25.54
N GLY A 234 -1.75 14.18 -25.46
CA GLY A 234 -2.52 15.39 -25.76
C GLY A 234 -3.69 15.65 -24.80
N ARG A 235 -3.77 14.93 -23.67
CA ARG A 235 -4.78 15.17 -22.63
C ARG A 235 -4.31 16.29 -21.71
N ALA A 236 -5.16 17.30 -21.54
CA ALA A 236 -5.02 18.31 -20.48
C ALA A 236 -5.38 17.71 -19.11
N LEU A 237 -4.69 16.65 -18.69
CA LEU A 237 -4.75 16.18 -17.31
C LEU A 237 -3.92 17.15 -16.47
N VAL A 238 -4.57 17.81 -15.51
CA VAL A 238 -3.89 18.65 -14.52
C VAL A 238 -3.16 17.71 -13.55
N VAL A 239 -2.01 17.21 -13.98
CA VAL A 239 -1.06 16.53 -13.11
C VAL A 239 -0.34 17.64 -12.35
N VAL A 240 -0.81 17.93 -11.14
CA VAL A 240 -0.04 18.78 -10.23
C VAL A 240 1.15 17.95 -9.77
N GLY A 241 2.35 18.53 -9.86
CA GLY A 241 3.54 17.87 -9.35
C GLY A 241 3.33 17.52 -7.88
N LEU A 242 3.51 16.24 -7.51
CA LEU A 242 3.44 15.82 -6.11
C LEU A 242 4.50 16.56 -5.31
N SER A 243 5.65 16.79 -5.93
CA SER A 243 6.70 17.70 -5.45
C SER A 243 6.12 19.04 -4.95
N LYS A 244 5.22 19.67 -5.72
CA LYS A 244 4.59 20.95 -5.36
C LYS A 244 3.57 20.81 -4.23
N LEU A 245 2.74 19.77 -4.26
CA LEU A 245 1.72 19.51 -3.24
C LEU A 245 2.31 19.17 -1.87
N LEU A 246 3.53 18.62 -1.84
CA LEU A 246 4.23 18.25 -0.60
C LEU A 246 5.03 19.41 0.02
N LEU A 247 5.23 20.53 -0.68
CA LEU A 247 6.02 21.67 -0.17
C LEU A 247 5.48 22.23 1.14
N ASP A 248 4.16 22.31 1.29
CA ASP A 248 3.52 22.91 2.48
C ASP A 248 3.36 21.93 3.67
N PRO A 249 2.86 20.67 3.49
CA PRO A 249 2.60 19.78 4.61
C PRO A 249 3.84 19.06 5.15
N LEU A 250 4.83 18.77 4.29
CA LEU A 250 5.99 17.95 4.64
C LEU A 250 6.93 18.60 5.67
N PRO A 251 7.21 19.92 5.63
CA PRO A 251 8.05 20.60 6.63
C PRO A 251 7.39 20.62 8.01
N GLN A 252 6.07 20.75 8.06
CA GLN A 252 5.31 20.67 9.31
C GLN A 252 5.30 19.24 9.88
N LEU A 253 5.26 18.22 9.00
CA LEU A 253 5.46 16.82 9.37
C LEU A 253 6.83 16.57 9.99
N LEU A 254 7.88 17.08 9.36
CA LEU A 254 9.25 16.97 9.85
C LEU A 254 9.48 17.71 11.17
N ALA A 255 8.97 18.95 11.30
CA ALA A 255 9.11 19.73 12.52
C ALA A 255 8.46 19.03 13.73
N GLN A 256 7.27 18.46 13.55
CA GLN A 256 6.64 17.68 14.60
C GLN A 256 7.39 16.36 14.84
N ALA A 257 7.85 15.69 13.78
CA ALA A 257 8.60 14.45 13.91
C ALA A 257 9.93 14.63 14.67
N ALA A 258 10.61 15.76 14.48
CA ALA A 258 11.88 16.09 15.11
C ALA A 258 11.78 16.38 16.63
N GLY A 259 10.59 16.67 17.16
CA GLY A 259 10.38 17.03 18.57
C GLY A 259 10.49 15.89 19.58
N ALA A 260 10.49 14.62 19.16
CA ALA A 260 10.52 13.48 20.08
C ALA A 260 11.43 12.33 19.60
N ALA A 261 12.28 11.83 20.51
CA ALA A 261 13.33 10.83 20.26
C ALA A 261 12.85 9.47 19.70
N GLY A 262 11.54 9.18 19.72
CA GLY A 262 10.95 7.94 19.21
C GLY A 262 10.56 7.93 17.72
N ARG A 263 10.69 9.05 17.02
CA ARG A 263 10.12 9.26 15.66
C ARG A 263 11.12 9.06 14.52
N ALA A 264 12.25 8.42 14.81
CA ALA A 264 13.39 8.32 13.90
C ALA A 264 13.07 7.66 12.54
N LEU A 265 12.17 6.66 12.51
CA LEU A 265 11.76 6.01 11.26
C LEU A 265 11.10 7.00 10.29
N VAL A 266 10.20 7.84 10.81
CA VAL A 266 9.46 8.84 10.01
C VAL A 266 10.39 9.98 9.62
N VAL A 267 11.27 10.43 10.51
CA VAL A 267 12.28 11.44 10.20
C VAL A 267 13.25 10.96 9.12
N VAL A 268 13.75 9.72 9.21
CA VAL A 268 14.64 9.12 8.20
C VAL A 268 13.90 8.97 6.88
N GLY A 269 12.69 8.45 6.89
CA GLY A 269 11.87 8.32 5.67
C GLY A 269 11.60 9.68 5.00
N LEU A 270 11.17 10.68 5.77
CA LEU A 270 10.86 12.02 5.25
C LEU A 270 12.13 12.74 4.77
N SER A 271 13.26 12.55 5.45
CA SER A 271 14.55 13.07 5.00
C SER A 271 15.03 12.43 3.70
N LYS A 272 14.80 11.12 3.50
CA LYS A 272 15.09 10.42 2.24
C LYS A 272 14.22 10.94 1.10
N LEU A 273 12.93 11.18 1.37
CA LEU A 273 12.00 11.79 0.40
C LEU A 273 12.47 13.19 -0.02
N LEU A 274 12.92 14.03 0.92
CA LEU A 274 13.48 15.34 0.61
C LEU A 274 14.80 15.29 -0.17
N LEU A 275 15.68 14.34 0.15
CA LEU A 275 16.97 14.17 -0.54
C LEU A 275 16.83 13.60 -1.97
N GLY A 276 15.67 13.04 -2.30
CA GLY A 276 15.31 12.53 -3.63
C GLY A 276 14.61 13.53 -4.55
N VAL A 277 14.29 14.75 -4.09
CA VAL A 277 13.74 15.83 -4.93
C VAL A 277 14.89 16.52 -5.69
N PRO A 278 14.77 16.80 -7.01
CA PRO A 278 15.86 17.40 -7.80
C PRO A 278 16.35 18.71 -7.18
N LYS A 279 17.69 18.84 -7.15
CA LYS A 279 18.49 19.81 -6.38
C LYS A 279 18.30 21.29 -6.71
N GLU A 280 17.43 21.70 -7.62
CA GLU A 280 17.55 23.05 -8.19
C GLU A 280 16.53 24.09 -7.74
N GLU A 281 15.41 23.73 -7.11
CA GLU A 281 14.44 24.74 -6.69
C GLU A 281 13.77 24.36 -5.37
N CYS A 282 14.36 24.71 -4.22
CA CYS A 282 13.65 24.63 -2.95
C CYS A 282 14.26 25.53 -1.85
N PRO A 283 13.54 26.55 -1.34
CA PRO A 283 13.91 27.27 -0.11
C PRO A 283 13.91 26.39 1.16
N LEU A 284 13.52 25.11 1.06
CA LEU A 284 13.56 24.11 2.14
C LEU A 284 14.97 23.73 2.59
N LEU A 285 15.99 23.89 1.73
CA LEU A 285 17.39 23.69 2.11
C LEU A 285 17.87 24.74 3.13
N ALA A 286 17.24 25.92 3.17
CA ALA A 286 17.49 26.94 4.20
C ALA A 286 16.78 26.59 5.52
N ALA A 287 15.57 26.02 5.48
CA ALA A 287 14.86 25.55 6.67
C ALA A 287 15.54 24.35 7.34
N CYS A 288 16.06 23.40 6.55
CA CYS A 288 16.83 22.26 7.06
C CYS A 288 18.19 22.67 7.66
N ARG A 289 18.80 23.77 7.19
CA ARG A 289 20.02 24.35 7.80
C ARG A 289 19.73 25.11 9.09
N ALA A 290 18.52 25.63 9.29
CA ALA A 290 18.13 26.31 10.53
C ALA A 290 17.86 25.34 11.70
N LEU A 291 17.57 24.07 11.42
CA LEU A 291 17.32 23.03 12.42
C LEU A 291 18.59 22.33 12.93
N SER A 292 19.78 22.72 12.47
CA SER A 292 21.05 22.20 12.99
C SER A 292 21.47 22.92 14.28
N THR A 293 20.86 22.53 15.40
CA THR A 293 21.38 22.79 16.77
C THR A 293 21.28 21.50 17.60
N PRO A 294 22.08 21.35 18.68
CA PRO A 294 23.01 20.24 18.83
C PRO A 294 22.42 19.02 19.53
N ALA A 295 21.69 18.15 18.82
CA ALA A 295 21.25 16.86 19.37
C ALA A 295 21.71 15.63 18.54
N VAL A 296 22.49 15.82 17.48
CA VAL A 296 22.86 14.76 16.53
C VAL A 296 24.09 13.92 16.95
N ARG A 297 24.72 14.18 18.11
CA ARG A 297 25.90 13.40 18.53
C ARG A 297 25.62 11.97 19.02
N VAL A 298 24.37 11.55 19.16
CA VAL A 298 24.05 10.20 19.69
C VAL A 298 23.66 9.21 18.58
N TRP A 299 23.40 9.65 17.35
CA TRP A 299 22.78 8.78 16.31
C TRP A 299 23.62 8.59 15.04
N ALA A 300 24.91 8.95 15.07
CA ALA A 300 25.85 8.61 14.01
C ALA A 300 26.16 7.09 13.88
N PRO A 301 26.16 6.25 14.93
CA PRO A 301 26.50 4.84 14.75
C PRO A 301 25.32 3.96 14.29
N ALA A 302 24.06 4.39 14.44
CA ALA A 302 22.89 3.59 14.06
C ALA A 302 22.62 3.61 12.54
N VAL A 303 22.96 4.71 11.86
CA VAL A 303 22.83 4.84 10.39
C VAL A 303 23.93 4.07 9.64
N ALA A 304 25.10 3.87 10.29
CA ALA A 304 26.19 3.06 9.75
C ALA A 304 25.93 1.53 9.84
N LEU A 305 25.03 1.10 10.73
CA LEU A 305 24.70 -0.32 10.91
C LEU A 305 23.65 -0.82 9.92
N LEU A 306 22.76 0.05 9.41
CA LEU A 306 21.70 -0.34 8.46
C LEU A 306 22.12 -0.27 6.98
N THR A 307 23.30 0.28 6.69
CA THR A 307 23.86 0.36 5.33
C THR A 307 24.86 -0.76 4.98
N ARG A 308 25.13 -1.70 5.90
CA ARG A 308 26.09 -2.81 5.70
C ARG A 308 25.47 -4.16 5.28
N CYS A 309 24.16 -4.28 5.13
CA CYS A 309 23.53 -5.59 4.83
C CYS A 309 23.09 -5.82 3.38
N CYS A 310 23.43 -4.95 2.43
CA CYS A 310 23.10 -5.16 1.01
C CYS A 310 24.31 -5.00 0.08
N SER A 311 25.14 -6.05 -0.04
CA SER A 311 25.91 -6.38 -1.26
C SER A 311 26.62 -7.74 -1.10
N PRO A 312 26.34 -8.74 -1.96
CA PRO A 312 26.99 -10.05 -1.94
C PRO A 312 28.29 -10.03 -2.78
N ALA A 313 29.23 -9.16 -2.45
CA ALA A 313 30.53 -9.09 -3.15
C ALA A 313 31.74 -8.70 -2.27
N ALA A 314 31.54 -8.51 -0.96
CA ALA A 314 32.60 -8.10 -0.03
C ALA A 314 32.96 -9.19 1.02
N ALA A 315 32.77 -10.47 0.68
CA ALA A 315 33.10 -11.60 1.55
C ALA A 315 34.52 -12.18 1.33
N ALA A 316 35.40 -11.53 0.56
CA ALA A 316 36.67 -12.13 0.15
C ALA A 316 37.92 -11.22 0.26
N ARG A 317 37.90 -10.11 1.02
CA ARG A 317 39.07 -9.21 1.10
C ARG A 317 39.35 -8.63 2.49
N LEU A 318 39.25 -9.43 3.55
CA LEU A 318 39.83 -9.09 4.86
C LEU A 318 40.46 -10.32 5.52
N LEU A 319 41.51 -10.84 4.90
CA LEU A 319 42.60 -11.57 5.55
C LEU A 319 43.88 -11.18 4.80
N PRO A 320 44.82 -10.50 5.49
CA PRO A 320 46.18 -11.00 5.43
C PRO A 320 46.76 -11.18 6.84
N HIS A 321 47.57 -12.24 6.94
CA HIS A 321 48.40 -12.67 8.05
C HIS A 321 49.01 -11.55 8.91
N ALA A 322 49.00 -11.76 10.22
CA ALA A 322 50.18 -11.59 11.05
C ALA A 322 50.04 -12.47 12.31
N ASP A 323 50.74 -13.60 12.29
CA ASP A 323 51.10 -14.39 13.44
C ASP A 323 51.99 -13.60 14.41
N THR A 324 52.01 -14.07 15.67
CA THR A 324 53.06 -13.93 16.71
C THR A 324 53.19 -12.61 17.47
N TYR A 325 52.93 -12.62 18.78
CA TYR A 325 53.95 -12.82 19.83
C TYR A 325 53.31 -12.93 21.25
N THR A 326 53.59 -14.04 21.94
CA THR A 326 53.81 -14.27 23.40
C THR A 326 53.11 -13.34 24.42
N ARG A 327 52.38 -13.84 25.41
CA ARG A 327 52.83 -14.61 26.58
C ARG A 327 51.63 -15.28 27.26
#